data_AF-B9VRS5-F1
#
_entry.id   AF-B9VRS5-F1
#
_cell.length_a   1.000
_cell.length_b   1.000
_cell.length_c   1.000
_cell.angle_alpha   90.00
_cell.angle_beta   90.00
_cell.angle_gamma   90.00
#
_symmetry.space_group_name_H-M   'P 1'
#
loop_
_entity.id
_entity.type
_entity.pdbx_description
1 polymer ?
#
loop_
_entity_poly.entity_id
_entity_poly.type
_entity_poly.pdbx_seq_one_letter_code
_entity_poly.pdbx_strand_id
1 'polypeptide(L)'
;RGSRIEDRWIGFGISAHIQEKLGRKTLSAGRVQTPVLEWIARRTEKLKEKVWAVKTEICGERLEFAFKEKEEAEKFLQKKFLTVKKIAERKKEMFVTPFNTSELLKSASDKLGFSPQKTMKIAQELFENGFITFPRALVPR
;
A
#
# COMPACT_ATOMS: atom_id res chain seq x y z
N ARG A 1 -15.74 -23.55 -7.12
CA ARG A 1 -16.96 -23.30 -6.29
C ARG A 1 -16.73 -23.49 -4.78
N GLY A 2 -15.63 -24.11 -4.32
CA GLY A 2 -15.35 -24.32 -2.88
C GLY A 2 -15.03 -23.06 -2.06
N SER A 3 -14.38 -22.06 -2.64
CA SER A 3 -13.92 -20.86 -1.92
C SER A 3 -15.03 -20.10 -1.19
N ARG A 4 -16.23 -19.99 -1.78
CA ARG A 4 -17.38 -19.30 -1.14
C ARG A 4 -17.91 -20.05 0.08
N ILE A 5 -17.84 -21.37 0.06
CA ILE A 5 -18.32 -22.22 1.15
C ILE A 5 -17.32 -22.15 2.30
N GLU A 6 -16.03 -22.28 1.99
CA GLU A 6 -14.92 -22.12 2.94
C GLU A 6 -14.93 -20.75 3.62
N ASP A 7 -15.06 -19.67 2.84
CA ASP A 7 -15.12 -18.31 3.39
C ASP A 7 -16.31 -18.12 4.33
N ARG A 8 -17.45 -18.77 4.04
CA ARG A 8 -18.68 -18.67 4.83
C ARG A 8 -18.59 -19.51 6.12
N TRP A 9 -18.00 -20.70 6.04
CA TRP A 9 -17.77 -21.56 7.20
C TRP A 9 -16.78 -20.92 8.19
N ILE A 10 -15.62 -20.50 7.67
CA ILE A 10 -14.60 -19.81 8.47
C ILE A 10 -15.16 -18.50 9.02
N GLY A 11 -15.87 -17.74 8.18
CA GLY A 11 -16.44 -16.46 8.56
C GLY A 11 -17.44 -16.58 9.71
N PHE A 12 -18.43 -17.46 9.60
CA PHE A 12 -19.44 -17.62 10.66
C PHE A 12 -18.88 -18.28 11.93
N GLY A 13 -18.06 -19.32 11.80
CA GLY A 13 -17.49 -20.02 12.94
C GLY A 13 -16.60 -19.11 13.79
N ILE A 14 -15.65 -18.41 13.16
CA ILE A 14 -14.74 -17.51 13.87
C ILE A 14 -15.49 -16.28 14.40
N SER A 15 -16.41 -15.71 13.62
CA SER A 15 -17.17 -14.53 14.07
C SER A 15 -18.01 -14.86 15.31
N ALA A 16 -18.71 -16.00 15.34
CA ALA A 16 -19.50 -16.42 16.50
C ALA A 16 -18.62 -16.56 17.75
N HIS A 17 -17.46 -17.21 17.62
CA HIS A 17 -16.51 -17.39 18.73
C HIS A 17 -15.96 -16.07 19.28
N ILE A 18 -15.63 -15.11 18.40
CA ILE A 18 -15.14 -13.78 18.80
C ILE A 18 -16.26 -12.97 19.47
N GLN A 19 -17.48 -13.02 18.93
CA GLN A 19 -18.63 -12.32 19.47
C GLN A 19 -18.97 -12.81 20.88
N GLU A 20 -18.90 -14.12 21.12
CA GLU A 20 -19.10 -14.73 22.44
C GLU A 20 -17.99 -14.31 23.41
N LYS A 21 -16.71 -14.50 23.04
CA LYS A 21 -15.58 -14.20 23.93
C LYS A 21 -15.43 -12.72 24.28
N LEU A 22 -15.74 -11.81 23.36
CA LEU A 22 -15.55 -10.37 23.55
C LEU A 22 -16.87 -9.63 23.88
N GLY A 23 -18.00 -10.33 23.90
CA GLY A 23 -19.32 -9.76 24.20
C GLY A 23 -19.83 -8.73 23.19
N ARG A 24 -19.26 -8.67 21.98
CA ARG A 24 -19.57 -7.66 20.96
C ARG A 24 -20.10 -8.29 19.68
N LYS A 25 -21.42 -8.17 19.45
CA LYS A 25 -22.12 -8.73 18.28
C LYS A 25 -21.75 -8.07 16.93
N THR A 26 -21.06 -6.93 16.95
CA THR A 26 -20.64 -6.21 15.73
C THR A 26 -19.32 -6.72 15.15
N LEU A 27 -18.62 -7.61 15.84
CA LEU A 27 -17.32 -8.12 15.38
C LEU A 27 -17.51 -9.21 14.33
N SER A 28 -16.67 -9.17 13.30
CA SER A 28 -16.62 -10.16 12.24
C SER A 28 -15.18 -10.55 11.94
N ALA A 29 -14.98 -11.80 11.55
CA ALA A 29 -13.71 -12.30 11.04
C ALA A 29 -13.94 -13.02 9.70
N GLY A 30 -12.92 -13.00 8.85
CA GLY A 30 -12.98 -13.65 7.55
C GLY A 30 -11.60 -14.00 7.05
N ARG A 31 -11.50 -15.07 6.24
CA ARG A 31 -10.22 -15.61 5.75
C ARG A 31 -9.35 -14.58 5.03
N VAL A 32 -9.96 -13.63 4.31
CA VAL A 32 -9.26 -12.54 3.59
C VAL A 32 -9.26 -11.23 4.38
N GLN A 33 -10.35 -10.90 5.05
CA GLN A 33 -10.49 -9.64 5.78
C GLN A 33 -9.57 -9.57 7.01
N THR A 34 -9.44 -10.67 7.76
CA THR A 34 -8.64 -10.70 8.99
C THR A 34 -7.15 -10.50 8.72
N PRO A 35 -6.49 -11.20 7.76
CA PRO A 35 -5.08 -10.94 7.45
C PRO A 35 -4.83 -9.54 6.87
N VAL A 36 -5.78 -8.99 6.10
CA VAL A 36 -5.68 -7.62 5.58
C VAL A 36 -5.73 -6.61 6.73
N LEU A 37 -6.65 -6.79 7.68
CA LEU A 37 -6.73 -5.94 8.86
C LEU A 37 -5.47 -6.04 9.72
N GLU A 38 -4.94 -7.25 9.91
CA GLU A 38 -3.67 -7.49 10.59
C GLU A 38 -2.51 -6.76 9.90
N TRP A 39 -2.42 -6.83 8.57
CA TRP A 39 -1.40 -6.14 7.79
C TRP A 39 -1.48 -4.61 7.97
N ILE A 40 -2.68 -4.03 7.91
CA ILE A 40 -2.90 -2.60 8.15
C ILE A 40 -2.51 -2.23 9.59
N ALA A 41 -2.92 -3.00 10.58
CA ALA A 41 -2.59 -2.76 11.98
C ALA A 41 -1.07 -2.79 12.22
N ARG A 42 -0.38 -3.81 11.70
CA ARG A 42 1.09 -3.91 11.75
C ARG A 42 1.77 -2.74 11.05
N ARG A 43 1.25 -2.32 9.89
CA ARG A 43 1.81 -1.17 9.17
C ARG A 43 1.62 0.13 9.94
N THR A 44 0.47 0.30 10.57
CA THR A 44 0.14 1.46 11.41
C THR A 44 1.03 1.50 12.65
N GLU A 45 1.30 0.36 13.29
CA GLU A 45 2.20 0.30 14.44
C GLU A 45 3.63 0.72 14.06
N LYS A 46 4.13 0.24 12.92
CA LYS A 46 5.44 0.67 12.39
C LYS A 46 5.50 2.17 12.08
N LEU A 47 4.37 2.80 11.74
CA LEU A 47 4.32 4.25 11.50
C LEU A 47 4.31 5.07 12.80
N LYS A 48 4.02 4.47 13.96
CA LYS A 48 4.15 5.12 15.27
C LYS A 48 5.59 5.20 15.75
N GLU A 49 6.48 4.37 15.20
CA GLU A 49 7.91 4.41 15.54
C GLU A 49 8.47 5.80 15.21
N LYS A 50 9.07 6.46 16.21
CA LYS A 50 9.66 7.78 16.03
C LYS A 50 10.87 7.69 15.12
N VAL A 51 10.87 8.48 14.06
CA VAL A 51 12.02 8.66 13.17
C VAL A 51 12.51 10.08 13.35
N TRP A 52 13.83 10.23 13.54
CA TRP A 52 14.50 11.51 13.63
C TRP A 52 14.98 11.90 12.24
N ALA A 53 14.45 12.99 11.69
CA ALA A 53 14.87 13.50 10.39
C ALA A 53 15.80 14.70 10.57
N VAL A 54 17.02 14.61 10.03
CA VAL A 54 17.95 15.74 9.92
C VAL A 54 17.80 16.32 8.52
N LYS A 55 17.35 17.57 8.44
CA LYS A 55 17.25 18.33 7.19
C LYS A 55 18.47 19.24 7.09
N THR A 56 19.20 19.13 6.00
CA THR A 56 20.39 19.95 5.73
C THR A 56 20.41 20.42 4.29
N GLU A 57 21.05 21.56 4.05
CA GLU A 57 21.24 22.10 2.72
C GLU A 57 22.71 21.97 2.35
N ILE A 58 23.00 21.25 1.26
CA ILE A 58 24.36 20.99 0.79
C ILE A 58 24.43 21.37 -0.68
N CYS A 59 25.33 22.28 -1.02
CA CYS A 59 25.52 22.75 -2.40
C CYS A 59 24.21 23.27 -3.05
N GLY A 60 23.29 23.83 -2.26
CA GLY A 60 21.98 24.33 -2.72
C GLY A 60 20.89 23.27 -2.87
N GLU A 61 21.18 21.99 -2.58
CA GLU A 61 20.18 20.93 -2.53
C GLU A 61 19.75 20.61 -1.09
N ARG A 62 18.43 20.49 -0.89
CA ARG A 62 17.85 20.07 0.39
C ARG A 62 17.89 18.55 0.50
N LEU A 63 18.66 18.05 1.46
CA LEU A 63 18.80 16.63 1.74
C LEU A 63 18.16 16.31 3.09
N GLU A 64 17.41 15.21 3.13
CA GLU A 64 16.80 14.69 4.34
C GLU A 64 17.41 13.33 4.69
N PHE A 65 17.95 13.22 5.91
CA PHE A 65 18.50 11.98 6.45
C PHE A 65 17.63 11.49 7.60
N ALA A 66 17.15 10.24 7.52
CA ALA A 66 16.30 9.64 8.52
C ALA A 66 17.09 8.67 9.42
N PHE A 67 17.00 8.87 10.73
CA PHE A 67 17.66 8.07 11.77
C PHE A 67 16.62 7.48 12.72
N LYS A 68 16.91 6.29 13.26
CA LYS A 68 16.06 5.65 14.27
C LYS A 68 16.30 6.20 15.67
N GLU A 69 17.56 6.51 15.98
CA GLU A 69 17.96 7.01 17.29
C GLU A 69 18.31 8.50 17.24
N LYS A 70 18.01 9.19 18.35
CA LYS A 70 18.30 10.62 18.49
C LYS A 70 19.81 10.89 18.55
N GLU A 71 20.56 10.03 19.23
CA GLU A 71 22.01 10.18 19.39
C GLU A 71 22.76 10.08 18.05
N GLU A 72 22.31 9.18 17.15
CA GLU A 72 22.88 9.07 15.81
C GLU A 72 22.62 10.33 14.98
N ALA A 73 21.41 10.89 15.08
CA ALA A 73 21.05 12.13 14.41
C ALA A 73 21.88 13.33 14.92
N GLU A 74 22.09 13.43 16.23
CA GLU A 74 22.93 14.47 16.85
C GLU A 74 24.41 14.32 16.46
N LYS A 75 24.95 13.09 16.47
CA LYS A 75 26.30 12.79 15.97
C LYS A 75 26.45 13.12 14.48
N PHE A 76 25.41 12.89 13.68
CA PHE A 76 25.40 13.26 12.26
C PHE A 76 25.41 14.78 12.07
N LEU A 77 24.65 15.52 12.88
CA LEU A 77 24.59 16.98 12.82
C LEU A 77 25.92 17.66 13.21
N GLN A 78 26.71 17.02 14.09
CA GLN A 78 28.05 17.50 14.44
C GLN A 78 29.08 17.35 13.30
N LYS A 79 28.82 16.47 12.32
CA LYS A 79 29.73 16.30 11.17
C LYS A 79 29.56 17.46 10.21
N LYS A 80 30.56 18.35 10.18
CA LYS A 80 30.58 19.54 9.29
C LYS A 80 30.89 19.22 7.82
N PHE A 81 31.47 18.06 7.52
CA PHE A 81 31.89 17.70 6.17
C PHE A 81 31.25 16.39 5.73
N LEU A 82 30.63 16.41 4.55
CA LEU A 82 30.07 15.25 3.89
C LEU A 82 30.85 15.02 2.59
N THR A 83 31.51 13.87 2.48
CA THR A 83 32.24 13.47 1.29
C THR A 83 31.34 12.60 0.42
N VAL A 84 31.05 13.05 -0.79
CA VAL A 84 30.33 12.24 -1.78
C VAL A 84 31.29 11.18 -2.30
N LYS A 85 31.06 9.91 -1.94
CA LYS A 85 31.91 8.79 -2.38
C LYS A 85 31.66 8.37 -3.82
N LYS A 86 30.44 8.55 -4.32
CA LYS A 86 30.03 8.09 -5.65
C LYS A 86 28.85 8.91 -6.17
N ILE A 87 28.98 9.38 -7.40
CA ILE A 87 27.88 9.93 -8.18
C ILE A 87 27.60 8.91 -9.29
N ALA A 88 26.35 8.50 -9.45
CA ALA A 88 25.94 7.57 -10.49
C ALA A 88 24.70 8.12 -11.18
N GLU A 89 24.80 8.29 -12.50
CA GLU A 89 23.66 8.68 -13.33
C GLU A 89 22.99 7.41 -13.88
N ARG A 90 21.68 7.29 -13.69
CA ARG A 90 20.87 6.21 -14.26
C ARG A 90 19.82 6.81 -15.17
N LYS A 91 19.98 6.59 -16.47
CA LYS A 91 18.94 6.90 -17.46
C LYS A 91 17.91 5.76 -17.45
N LYS A 92 16.69 6.04 -17.00
CA LYS A 92 15.58 5.09 -17.01
C LYS A 92 14.60 5.52 -18.10
N GLU A 93 14.59 4.78 -19.21
CA GLU A 93 13.54 4.95 -20.22
C GLU A 93 12.22 4.43 -19.65
N MET A 94 11.23 5.31 -19.54
CA MET A 94 9.89 4.94 -19.11
C MET A 94 9.03 4.67 -20.34
N PHE A 95 8.92 3.40 -20.71
CA PHE A 95 7.88 2.96 -21.63
C PHE A 95 6.54 2.93 -20.90
N VAL A 96 5.48 3.42 -21.55
CA VAL A 96 4.13 3.32 -21.00
C VAL A 96 3.65 1.88 -21.19
N THR A 97 3.69 1.10 -20.12
CA THR A 97 3.10 -0.24 -20.10
C THR A 97 1.57 -0.13 -20.01
N PRO A 98 0.82 -0.98 -20.74
CA PRO A 98 -0.62 -1.09 -20.54
C PRO A 98 -0.94 -1.46 -19.10
N PHE A 99 -2.12 -1.06 -18.62
CA PHE A 99 -2.50 -1.36 -17.24
C PHE A 99 -2.86 -2.84 -17.08
N ASN A 100 -2.35 -3.46 -16.01
CA ASN A 100 -3.02 -4.61 -15.40
C ASN A 100 -4.14 -4.15 -14.43
N THR A 101 -4.91 -5.11 -13.91
CA THR A 101 -6.06 -4.80 -13.03
C THR A 101 -5.63 -3.99 -11.79
N SER A 102 -4.52 -4.36 -11.15
CA SER A 102 -4.05 -3.71 -9.92
C SER A 102 -3.56 -2.29 -10.19
N GLU A 103 -2.89 -2.07 -11.31
CA GLU A 103 -2.43 -0.74 -11.74
C GLU A 103 -3.59 0.17 -12.12
N LEU A 104 -4.58 -0.34 -12.84
CA LEU A 104 -5.80 0.40 -13.16
C LEU A 104 -6.51 0.86 -11.87
N LEU A 105 -6.72 -0.06 -10.92
CA LEU A 105 -7.38 0.24 -9.65
C LEU A 105 -6.59 1.26 -8.83
N LYS A 106 -5.26 1.11 -8.76
CA LYS A 106 -4.39 2.04 -8.05
C LYS A 106 -4.40 3.43 -8.70
N SER A 107 -4.21 3.51 -10.01
CA SER A 107 -4.20 4.77 -10.76
C SER A 107 -5.54 5.51 -10.67
N ALA A 108 -6.66 4.78 -10.75
CA ALA A 108 -7.99 5.39 -10.59
C ALA A 108 -8.24 5.88 -9.15
N SER A 109 -7.74 5.18 -8.14
CA SER A 109 -7.80 5.66 -6.75
C SER A 109 -6.95 6.92 -6.57
N ASP A 110 -5.70 6.91 -7.05
CA ASP A 110 -4.73 8.00 -6.85
C ASP A 110 -5.12 9.27 -7.64
N LYS A 111 -5.58 9.11 -8.88
CA LYS A 111 -5.87 10.25 -9.79
C LYS A 111 -7.31 10.71 -9.79
N LEU A 112 -8.27 9.79 -9.64
CA LEU A 112 -9.71 10.08 -9.77
C LEU A 112 -10.45 9.95 -8.43
N GLY A 113 -9.80 9.46 -7.37
CA GLY A 113 -10.44 9.23 -6.07
C GLY A 113 -11.54 8.16 -6.12
N PHE A 114 -11.53 7.27 -7.12
CA PHE A 114 -12.56 6.24 -7.25
C PHE A 114 -12.26 5.04 -6.35
N SER A 115 -13.29 4.52 -5.69
CA SER A 115 -13.16 3.26 -4.97
C SER A 115 -12.90 2.10 -5.94
N PRO A 116 -12.21 1.02 -5.52
CA PRO A 116 -11.98 -0.14 -6.37
C PRO A 116 -13.26 -0.73 -6.96
N GLN A 117 -14.37 -0.73 -6.20
CA GLN A 117 -15.65 -1.22 -6.73
C GLN A 117 -16.21 -0.32 -7.83
N LYS A 118 -16.13 1.00 -7.66
CA LYS A 118 -16.59 1.97 -8.67
C LYS A 118 -15.77 1.84 -9.95
N THR A 119 -14.44 1.79 -9.83
CA THR A 119 -13.53 1.61 -10.97
C THR A 119 -13.84 0.32 -11.74
N MET A 120 -13.99 -0.81 -11.04
CA MET A 120 -14.32 -2.08 -11.70
C MET A 120 -15.70 -2.09 -12.35
N LYS A 121 -16.69 -1.40 -11.78
CA LYS A 121 -18.02 -1.26 -12.38
C LYS A 121 -17.94 -0.49 -13.70
N ILE A 122 -17.29 0.66 -13.70
CA ILE A 122 -17.11 1.49 -14.90
C ILE A 122 -16.29 0.73 -15.96
N ALA A 123 -15.21 0.07 -15.57
CA ALA A 123 -14.40 -0.71 -16.50
C ALA A 123 -15.20 -1.87 -17.13
N GLN A 124 -16.06 -2.52 -16.35
CA GLN A 124 -16.96 -3.56 -16.87
C GLN A 124 -17.96 -2.99 -17.89
N GLU A 125 -18.57 -1.84 -17.59
CA GLU A 125 -19.48 -1.15 -18.52
C GLU A 125 -18.75 -0.75 -19.82
N LEU A 126 -17.52 -0.22 -19.72
CA LEU A 126 -16.73 0.12 -20.90
C LEU A 126 -16.35 -1.10 -21.75
N PHE A 127 -16.07 -2.24 -21.11
CA PHE A 127 -15.80 -3.50 -21.80
C PHE A 127 -17.05 -4.02 -22.52
N GLU A 128 -18.21 -3.99 -21.86
CA GLU A 128 -19.49 -4.44 -22.43
C GLU A 128 -19.92 -3.59 -23.63
N ASN A 129 -19.55 -2.30 -23.65
CA ASN A 129 -19.76 -1.41 -24.78
C ASN A 129 -18.64 -1.46 -25.84
N GLY A 130 -17.61 -2.30 -25.65
CA GLY A 130 -16.54 -2.51 -26.63
C GLY A 130 -15.44 -1.43 -26.66
N PHE A 131 -15.39 -0.53 -25.66
CA PHE A 131 -14.37 0.54 -25.60
C PHE A 131 -13.00 0.06 -25.10
N ILE A 132 -12.96 -1.01 -24.30
CA ILE A 132 -11.72 -1.56 -23.73
C ILE A 132 -11.70 -3.09 -23.82
N THR A 133 -10.53 -3.68 -23.61
CA THR A 133 -10.38 -5.15 -23.45
C THR A 133 -10.79 -5.59 -22.05
N PHE A 134 -10.86 -6.90 -21.82
CA PHE A 134 -11.31 -7.47 -20.56
C PHE A 134 -10.49 -6.94 -19.36
N PRO A 135 -11.10 -6.19 -18.43
CA PRO A 135 -10.36 -5.39 -17.44
C PRO A 135 -9.79 -6.21 -16.29
N ARG A 136 -10.17 -7.48 -16.15
CA ARG A 136 -9.65 -8.39 -15.12
C ARG A 136 -8.50 -9.23 -15.67
N ALA A 137 -7.38 -8.58 -15.95
CA ALA A 137 -6.15 -9.20 -16.40
C ALA A 137 -5.00 -9.01 -15.38
N LEU A 138 -4.24 -10.08 -15.14
CA LEU A 138 -3.02 -10.06 -14.31
C LEU A 138 -1.79 -9.63 -15.10
N VAL A 139 -1.82 -9.79 -16.42
CA VAL A 139 -0.73 -9.42 -17.33
C VAL A 139 -1.13 -8.11 -18.01
N PRO A 140 -0.22 -7.13 -18.12
CA PRO A 140 -0.39 -5.96 -18.97
C PRO A 140 -0.75 -6.39 -20.39
N ARG A 141 -1.83 -5.84 -20.97
CA ARG A 141 -2.25 -6.11 -22.36
C ARG A 141 -2.53 -4.82 -23.09
#